data_AF-A0A925FX13-F1
#
_entry.id   AF-A0A925FX13-F1
#
_cell.length_a   1.000
_cell.length_b   1.000
_cell.length_c   1.000
_cell.angle_alpha   90.00
_cell.angle_beta   90.00
_cell.angle_gamma   90.00
#
_symmetry.space_group_name_H-M   'P 1'
#
loop_
_entity.id
_entity.type
_entity.pdbx_description
1 polymer ?
#
loop_
_entity_poly.entity_id
_entity_poly.type
_entity_poly.pdbx_seq_one_letter_code
_entity_poly.pdbx_strand_id
1 'polypeptide(L)'
;KAIYGLVLGFAGICIVFFEHLHDFLNADFSFGIALLLAATWSWAFGTLYTKEHAKTFNPYFGIGLQMFISGIFLYGIAGFSGFTIPLAEIPWQSWTSIGYLVVFGSIISFIAYLYALQHLPTEQTSLYAYINPIVAVLLGALIFGEKLTVFIAVGSLVTLAGIYLVNSAIRKIKSI
;
A
#
# COMPACT_ATOMS: atom_id res chain seq x y z
N LYS A 1 -19.54 -15.25 2.21
CA LYS A 1 -19.28 -14.23 1.16
C LYS A 1 -17.89 -13.60 1.30
N ALA A 2 -17.52 -13.11 2.49
CA ALA A 2 -16.18 -12.54 2.73
C ALA A 2 -15.04 -13.53 2.45
N ILE A 3 -15.15 -14.78 2.93
CA ILE A 3 -14.13 -15.83 2.69
C ILE A 3 -13.96 -16.09 1.19
N TYR A 4 -15.05 -16.23 0.43
CA TYR A 4 -14.99 -16.39 -1.02
C TYR A 4 -14.31 -15.21 -1.71
N GLY A 5 -14.61 -13.98 -1.29
CA GLY A 5 -13.94 -12.79 -1.82
C GLY A 5 -12.44 -12.76 -1.51
N LEU A 6 -12.03 -13.20 -0.32
CA LEU A 6 -10.62 -13.32 0.07
C LEU A 6 -9.88 -14.35 -0.80
N VAL A 7 -10.47 -15.53 -0.99
CA VAL A 7 -9.91 -16.59 -1.85
C VAL A 7 -9.81 -16.11 -3.29
N LEU A 8 -10.83 -15.43 -3.80
CA LEU A 8 -10.82 -14.87 -5.16
C LEU A 8 -9.74 -13.78 -5.30
N GLY A 9 -9.61 -12.90 -4.31
CA GLY A 9 -8.58 -11.86 -4.26
C GLY A 9 -7.17 -12.44 -4.30
N PHE A 10 -6.92 -13.47 -3.50
CA PHE A 10 -5.66 -14.20 -3.46
C PHE A 10 -5.38 -14.92 -4.79
N ALA A 11 -6.38 -15.59 -5.36
CA ALA A 11 -6.25 -16.23 -6.67
C ALA A 11 -5.89 -15.22 -7.77
N GLY A 12 -6.50 -14.03 -7.76
CA GLY A 12 -6.16 -12.95 -8.70
C GLY A 12 -4.69 -12.54 -8.61
N ILE A 13 -4.15 -12.42 -7.39
CA ILE A 13 -2.72 -12.13 -7.17
C ILE A 13 -1.86 -13.27 -7.73
N CYS A 14 -2.20 -14.53 -7.48
CA CYS A 14 -1.47 -15.68 -8.04
C CYS A 14 -1.49 -15.68 -9.59
N ILE A 15 -2.57 -15.22 -10.23
CA ILE A 15 -2.65 -15.10 -11.68
C ILE A 15 -1.71 -14.01 -12.19
N VAL A 16 -1.65 -12.85 -11.53
CA VAL A 16 -0.71 -11.77 -11.89
C VAL A 16 0.74 -12.25 -11.83
N PHE A 17 1.08 -13.01 -10.79
CA PHE A 17 2.44 -13.52 -10.57
C PHE A 17 2.73 -14.86 -11.25
N PHE A 18 1.82 -15.40 -12.05
CA PHE A 18 1.97 -16.70 -12.67
C PHE A 18 3.23 -16.80 -13.55
N GLU A 19 3.54 -15.74 -14.30
CA GLU A 19 4.75 -15.68 -15.15
C GLU A 19 6.05 -15.57 -14.33
N HIS A 20 5.97 -15.13 -13.07
CA HIS A 20 7.10 -14.92 -12.17
C HIS A 20 7.25 -16.07 -11.15
N LEU A 21 6.56 -17.21 -11.35
CA LEU A 21 6.59 -18.32 -10.40
C LEU A 21 7.98 -18.95 -10.26
N HIS A 22 8.80 -18.89 -11.31
CA HIS A 22 10.18 -19.37 -11.29
C HIS A 22 11.07 -18.52 -10.36
N ASP A 23 10.75 -17.24 -10.18
CA ASP A 23 11.53 -16.33 -9.32
C ASP A 23 11.38 -16.68 -7.83
N PHE A 24 10.33 -17.42 -7.44
CA PHE A 24 10.19 -17.95 -6.07
C PHE A 24 11.30 -18.92 -5.67
N LEU A 25 12.00 -19.53 -6.62
CA LEU A 25 13.15 -20.37 -6.34
C LEU A 25 14.39 -19.56 -5.92
N ASN A 26 14.38 -18.25 -6.15
CA ASN A 26 15.44 -17.36 -5.71
C ASN A 26 15.26 -17.02 -4.21
N ALA A 27 16.33 -17.21 -3.43
CA ALA A 27 16.34 -16.93 -2.00
C ALA A 27 16.07 -15.44 -1.70
N ASP A 28 16.59 -14.53 -2.53
CA ASP A 28 16.40 -13.09 -2.34
C ASP A 28 14.94 -12.67 -2.60
N PHE A 29 14.31 -13.26 -3.62
CA PHE A 29 12.93 -12.97 -3.97
C PHE A 29 11.95 -13.49 -2.90
N SER A 30 12.15 -14.73 -2.44
CA SER A 30 11.34 -15.31 -1.36
C SER A 30 11.53 -14.58 -0.02
N PHE A 31 12.75 -14.12 0.28
CA PHE A 31 13.01 -13.25 1.44
C PHE A 31 12.27 -11.91 1.32
N GLY A 32 12.27 -11.29 0.14
CA GLY A 32 11.51 -10.07 -0.14
C GLY A 32 10.00 -10.24 0.10
N ILE A 33 9.43 -11.38 -0.32
CA ILE A 33 8.02 -11.71 -0.05
C ILE A 33 7.76 -11.86 1.45
N ALA A 34 8.64 -12.55 2.19
CA ALA A 34 8.50 -12.69 3.63
C ALA A 34 8.52 -11.32 4.35
N LEU A 35 9.39 -10.41 3.91
CA LEU A 35 9.44 -9.03 4.41
C LEU A 35 8.14 -8.26 4.10
N LEU A 36 7.58 -8.41 2.89
CA LEU A 36 6.30 -7.80 2.51
C LEU A 36 5.14 -8.32 3.37
N LEU A 37 5.11 -9.62 3.67
CA LEU A 37 4.12 -10.20 4.58
C LEU A 37 4.26 -9.64 6.01
N ALA A 38 5.48 -9.55 6.53
CA ALA A 38 5.74 -8.93 7.83
C ALA A 38 5.32 -7.43 7.85
N ALA A 39 5.59 -6.71 6.76
CA ALA A 39 5.20 -5.30 6.61
C ALA A 39 3.68 -5.13 6.58
N THR A 40 2.97 -5.95 5.80
CA THR A 40 1.50 -5.88 5.72
C THR A 40 0.82 -6.26 7.04
N TRP A 41 1.35 -7.24 7.78
CA TRP A 41 0.89 -7.53 9.14
C TRP A 41 1.15 -6.37 10.09
N SER A 42 2.36 -5.81 10.10
CA SER A 42 2.69 -4.65 10.93
C SER A 42 1.76 -3.46 10.64
N TRP A 43 1.45 -3.23 9.36
CA TRP A 43 0.50 -2.21 8.93
C TRP A 43 -0.92 -2.47 9.42
N ALA A 44 -1.40 -3.72 9.33
CA ALA A 44 -2.73 -4.10 9.80
C ALA A 44 -2.87 -3.87 11.31
N PHE A 45 -1.90 -4.33 12.11
CA PHE A 45 -1.88 -4.09 13.55
C PHE A 45 -1.76 -2.60 13.90
N GLY A 46 -0.87 -1.86 13.22
CA GLY A 46 -0.72 -0.43 13.41
C GLY A 46 -2.01 0.34 13.13
N THR A 47 -2.70 0.01 12.03
CA THR A 47 -3.98 0.64 11.66
C THR A 47 -5.07 0.36 12.69
N LEU A 48 -5.16 -0.87 13.20
CA LEU A 48 -6.12 -1.24 14.26
C LEU A 48 -5.82 -0.49 15.56
N TYR A 49 -4.56 -0.45 15.97
CA TYR A 49 -4.10 0.26 17.17
C TYR A 49 -4.38 1.76 17.09
N THR A 50 -4.05 2.40 15.97
CA THR A 50 -4.36 3.82 15.72
C THR A 50 -5.86 4.07 15.76
N LYS A 51 -6.67 3.19 15.19
CA LYS A 51 -8.14 3.35 15.18
C LYS A 51 -8.74 3.29 16.58
N GLU A 52 -8.24 2.42 17.46
CA GLU A 52 -8.70 2.34 18.85
C GLU A 52 -8.32 3.59 19.66
N HIS A 53 -7.12 4.14 19.44
CA HIS A 53 -6.58 5.27 20.20
C HIS A 53 -6.81 6.64 19.54
N ALA A 54 -7.44 6.69 18.36
CA ALA A 54 -7.73 7.93 17.63
C ALA A 54 -8.68 8.88 18.39
N LYS A 55 -9.36 8.41 19.45
CA LYS A 55 -10.23 9.23 20.30
C LYS A 55 -9.48 9.96 21.42
N THR A 56 -8.31 9.49 21.82
CA THR A 56 -7.54 10.02 22.96
C THR A 56 -6.33 10.85 22.53
N PHE A 57 -5.89 10.75 21.27
CA PHE A 57 -4.74 11.48 20.74
C PHE A 57 -5.04 12.14 19.40
N ASN A 58 -4.39 13.28 19.13
CA ASN A 58 -4.47 13.95 17.83
C ASN A 58 -3.80 13.06 16.75
N PRO A 59 -4.56 12.50 15.78
CA PRO A 59 -4.02 11.56 14.79
C PRO A 59 -2.94 12.17 13.90
N TYR A 60 -2.99 13.48 13.65
CA TYR A 60 -1.99 14.18 12.84
C TYR A 60 -0.61 14.17 13.52
N PHE A 61 -0.59 14.38 14.84
CA PHE A 61 0.65 14.34 15.62
C PHE A 61 1.23 12.93 15.68
N GLY A 62 0.38 11.91 15.84
CA GLY A 62 0.79 10.51 15.85
C GLY A 62 1.46 10.06 14.56
N ILE A 63 0.87 10.40 13.40
CA ILE A 63 1.44 10.08 12.09
C ILE A 63 2.76 10.83 11.87
N GLY A 64 2.82 12.11 12.26
CA GLY A 64 4.05 12.90 12.16
C GLY A 64 5.20 12.29 12.97
N LEU A 65 4.93 11.88 14.21
CA LEU A 65 5.92 11.22 15.06
C LEU A 65 6.34 9.85 14.50
N GLN A 66 5.38 9.06 14.00
CA GLN A 66 5.65 7.78 13.34
C GLN A 66 6.58 7.97 12.12
N MET A 67 6.30 8.95 11.25
CA MET A 67 7.13 9.25 10.09
C MET A 67 8.53 9.72 10.49
N PHE A 68 8.63 10.55 11.53
CA PHE A 68 9.91 11.05 12.01
C PHE A 68 10.78 9.92 12.59
N ILE A 69 10.22 9.08 13.45
CA ILE A 69 10.92 7.91 14.02
C ILE A 69 11.33 6.94 12.91
N SER A 70 10.42 6.67 11.96
CA SER A 70 10.71 5.80 10.81
C SER A 70 11.84 6.37 9.95
N GLY A 71 11.88 7.68 9.74
CA GLY A 71 12.95 8.36 9.01
C GLY A 71 14.31 8.22 9.67
N ILE A 72 14.39 8.40 11.01
CA ILE A 72 15.62 8.19 11.78
C ILE A 72 16.09 6.73 11.65
N PHE A 73 15.15 5.78 11.79
CA PHE A 73 15.46 4.36 11.72
C PHE A 73 15.97 3.95 10.33
N LEU A 74 15.30 4.40 9.26
CA LEU A 74 15.72 4.14 7.88
C LEU A 74 17.06 4.79 7.56
N TYR A 75 17.31 6.02 8.05
CA TYR A 75 18.61 6.67 7.90
C TYR A 75 19.73 5.87 8.59
N GLY A 76 19.45 5.34 9.78
CA GLY A 76 20.36 4.44 10.49
C GLY A 76 20.66 3.18 9.68
N ILE A 77 19.64 2.47 9.20
CA ILE A 77 19.79 1.28 8.35
C ILE A 77 20.61 1.59 7.10
N ALA A 78 20.32 2.71 6.43
CA ALA A 78 21.05 3.13 5.24
C ALA A 78 22.56 3.28 5.52
N GLY A 79 22.92 3.88 6.67
CA GLY A 79 24.30 4.00 7.11
C GLY A 79 25.02 2.67 7.33
N PHE A 80 24.33 1.64 7.83
CA PHE A 80 24.90 0.30 8.05
C PHE A 80 24.88 -0.59 6.79
N SER A 81 24.03 -0.27 5.81
CA SER A 81 23.85 -1.06 4.59
C SER A 81 25.07 -1.00 3.64
N GLY A 82 25.92 0.02 3.76
CA GLY A 82 27.10 0.20 2.89
C GLY A 82 26.79 0.71 1.48
N PHE A 83 25.52 0.75 1.08
CA PHE A 83 25.03 1.31 -0.19
C PHE A 83 24.62 2.77 -0.06
N THR A 84 25.51 3.64 0.42
CA THR A 84 25.24 5.08 0.54
C THR A 84 25.78 5.84 -0.65
N ILE A 85 24.95 6.73 -1.21
CA ILE A 85 25.37 7.67 -2.25
C ILE A 85 25.68 8.99 -1.55
N PRO A 86 26.84 9.63 -1.82
CA PRO A 86 27.13 10.95 -1.29
C PRO A 86 26.03 11.94 -1.65
N LEU A 87 25.58 12.75 -0.68
CA LEU A 87 24.50 13.73 -0.90
C LEU A 87 24.80 14.70 -2.06
N ALA A 88 26.07 14.98 -2.31
CA ALA A 88 26.52 15.86 -3.40
C ALA A 88 26.39 15.22 -4.80
N GLU A 89 26.33 13.90 -4.90
CA GLU A 89 26.18 13.15 -6.16
C GLU A 89 24.71 12.90 -6.51
N ILE A 90 23.79 13.19 -5.59
CA ILE A 90 22.35 13.03 -5.83
C ILE A 90 21.88 14.11 -6.82
N PRO A 91 21.36 13.73 -8.00
CA PRO A 91 20.92 14.68 -8.99
C PRO A 91 19.73 15.51 -8.47
N TRP A 92 19.63 16.77 -8.92
CA TRP A 92 18.56 17.68 -8.53
C TRP A 92 17.16 17.11 -8.80
N GLN A 93 17.01 16.32 -9.86
CA GLN A 93 15.77 15.62 -10.21
C GLN A 93 15.29 14.73 -9.05
N SER A 94 16.18 13.97 -8.41
CA SER A 94 15.83 13.13 -7.27
C SER A 94 15.31 13.94 -6.08
N TRP A 95 15.92 15.11 -5.82
CA TRP A 95 15.43 16.03 -4.80
C TRP A 95 14.03 16.58 -5.11
N THR A 96 13.76 16.89 -6.37
CA THR A 96 12.41 17.31 -6.78
C THR A 96 11.38 16.19 -6.65
N SER A 97 11.75 14.94 -6.95
CA SER A 97 10.88 13.77 -6.73
C SER A 97 10.60 13.54 -5.24
N ILE A 98 11.63 13.67 -4.39
CA ILE A 98 11.45 13.60 -2.92
C ILE A 98 10.52 14.72 -2.45
N GLY A 99 10.73 15.95 -2.91
CA GLY A 99 9.88 17.10 -2.57
C GLY A 99 8.42 16.87 -2.97
N TYR A 100 8.19 16.33 -4.17
CA TYR A 100 6.86 15.94 -4.63
C TYR A 100 6.22 14.88 -3.71
N LEU A 101 6.95 13.83 -3.35
CA LEU A 101 6.46 12.78 -2.45
C LEU A 101 6.17 13.31 -1.04
N VAL A 102 6.98 14.23 -0.52
CA VAL A 102 6.75 14.84 0.80
C VAL A 102 5.46 15.66 0.79
N VAL A 103 5.26 16.51 -0.22
CA VAL A 103 4.10 17.41 -0.27
C VAL A 103 2.83 16.67 -0.66
N PHE A 104 2.83 16.02 -1.82
CA PHE A 104 1.63 15.37 -2.37
C PHE A 104 1.44 13.95 -1.82
N GLY A 105 2.51 13.16 -1.78
CA GLY A 105 2.45 11.76 -1.33
C GLY A 105 2.22 11.61 0.17
N SER A 106 2.74 12.53 0.98
CA SER A 106 2.63 12.49 2.44
C SER A 106 1.66 13.54 2.97
N ILE A 107 2.04 14.82 2.99
CA ILE A 107 1.28 15.86 3.73
C ILE A 107 -0.17 15.93 3.25
N ILE A 108 -0.39 16.16 1.95
CA ILE A 108 -1.74 16.31 1.39
C ILE A 108 -2.51 14.99 1.49
N SER A 109 -1.89 13.87 1.11
CA SER A 109 -2.53 12.55 1.11
C SER A 109 -2.97 12.11 2.52
N PHE A 110 -2.11 12.20 3.52
CA PHE A 110 -2.46 11.81 4.89
C PHE A 110 -3.49 12.76 5.52
N ILE A 111 -3.42 14.07 5.23
CA ILE A 111 -4.45 15.00 5.68
C ILE A 111 -5.80 14.65 5.07
N ALA A 112 -5.86 14.41 3.76
CA ALA A 112 -7.08 14.00 3.07
C ALA A 112 -7.60 12.66 3.61
N TYR A 113 -6.71 11.69 3.85
CA TYR A 113 -7.05 10.39 4.43
C TYR A 113 -7.66 10.52 5.83
N LEU A 114 -7.01 11.27 6.73
CA LEU A 114 -7.51 11.49 8.09
C LEU A 114 -8.81 12.29 8.09
N TYR A 115 -8.92 13.33 7.26
CA TYR A 115 -10.14 14.10 7.09
C TYR A 115 -11.29 13.21 6.63
N ALA A 116 -11.08 12.39 5.61
CA ALA A 116 -12.05 11.42 5.10
C ALA A 116 -12.42 10.37 6.16
N LEU A 117 -11.47 9.91 6.98
CA LEU A 117 -11.72 8.96 8.05
C LEU A 117 -12.57 9.55 9.19
N GLN A 118 -12.42 10.85 9.46
CA GLN A 118 -13.16 11.56 10.50
C GLN A 118 -14.56 12.02 10.04
N HIS A 119 -14.71 12.40 8.77
CA HIS A 119 -15.93 13.07 8.27
C HIS A 119 -16.80 12.19 7.37
N LEU A 120 -16.25 11.13 6.77
CA LEU A 120 -17.02 10.25 5.88
C LEU A 120 -17.40 8.94 6.60
N PRO A 121 -18.56 8.37 6.26
CA PRO A 121 -18.89 7.01 6.67
C PRO A 121 -17.81 6.04 6.20
N THR A 122 -17.49 5.03 7.03
CA THR A 122 -16.46 4.02 6.74
C THR A 122 -16.60 3.37 5.35
N GLU A 123 -17.83 3.31 4.84
CA GLU A 123 -18.12 2.78 3.50
C GLU A 123 -17.49 3.62 2.39
N GLN A 124 -17.60 4.95 2.47
CA GLN A 124 -17.00 5.85 1.47
C GLN A 124 -15.49 5.91 1.61
N THR A 125 -14.97 5.90 2.85
CA THR A 125 -13.52 5.81 3.06
C THR A 125 -13.00 4.50 2.49
N SER A 126 -13.71 3.38 2.61
CA SER A 126 -13.23 2.11 2.04
C SER A 126 -13.08 2.11 0.51
N LEU A 127 -13.73 3.04 -0.21
CA LEU A 127 -13.64 3.15 -1.66
C LEU A 127 -12.22 3.46 -2.17
N TYR A 128 -11.39 4.16 -1.37
CA TYR A 128 -10.01 4.48 -1.80
C TYR A 128 -9.21 3.20 -2.10
N ALA A 129 -9.44 2.13 -1.32
CA ALA A 129 -8.72 0.87 -1.48
C ALA A 129 -9.02 0.17 -2.81
N TYR A 130 -10.18 0.43 -3.44
CA TYR A 130 -10.55 -0.11 -4.75
C TYR A 130 -9.95 0.70 -5.89
N ILE A 131 -9.83 2.01 -5.69
CA ILE A 131 -9.30 2.92 -6.70
C ILE A 131 -7.78 2.72 -6.84
N ASN A 132 -7.07 2.46 -5.73
CA ASN A 132 -5.61 2.33 -5.73
C ASN A 132 -5.08 1.31 -6.77
N PRO A 133 -5.53 0.03 -6.83
CA PRO A 133 -5.07 -0.92 -7.83
C PRO A 133 -5.40 -0.49 -9.27
N ILE A 134 -6.58 0.09 -9.50
CA ILE A 134 -7.01 0.53 -10.84
C ILE A 134 -6.09 1.64 -11.34
N VAL A 135 -5.85 2.65 -10.50
CA VAL A 135 -4.96 3.77 -10.82
C VAL A 135 -3.52 3.28 -11.02
N ALA A 136 -3.04 2.35 -10.18
CA ALA A 136 -1.71 1.78 -10.32
C ALA A 136 -1.51 1.08 -11.68
N VAL A 137 -2.44 0.20 -12.09
CA VAL A 137 -2.36 -0.51 -13.37
C VAL A 137 -2.46 0.44 -14.57
N LEU A 138 -3.37 1.43 -14.50
CA LEU A 138 -3.53 2.40 -15.59
C LEU A 138 -2.31 3.30 -15.76
N LEU A 139 -1.76 3.83 -14.65
CA LEU A 139 -0.55 4.66 -14.70
C LEU A 139 0.69 3.84 -15.07
N GLY A 140 0.79 2.59 -14.60
CA GLY A 140 1.82 1.62 -15.03
C GLY A 140 1.85 1.47 -16.55
N ALA A 141 0.68 1.23 -17.16
CA ALA A 141 0.56 1.08 -18.59
C ALA A 141 0.80 2.39 -19.37
N LEU A 142 0.22 3.51 -18.91
CA LEU A 142 0.25 4.79 -19.64
C LEU A 142 1.56 5.55 -19.50
N ILE A 143 2.13 5.60 -18.30
CA ILE A 143 3.31 6.41 -17.98
C ILE A 143 4.59 5.59 -18.10
N PHE A 144 4.59 4.37 -17.57
CA PHE A 144 5.79 3.51 -17.56
C PHE A 144 5.89 2.60 -18.78
N GLY A 145 4.84 2.57 -19.62
CA GLY A 145 4.81 1.74 -20.83
C GLY A 145 4.82 0.24 -20.51
N GLU A 146 4.39 -0.15 -19.31
CA GLU A 146 4.34 -1.55 -18.91
C GLU A 146 3.42 -2.33 -19.84
N LYS A 147 3.93 -3.43 -20.40
CA LYS A 147 3.13 -4.32 -21.25
C LYS A 147 2.09 -5.00 -20.38
N LEU A 148 0.84 -4.57 -20.51
CA LEU A 148 -0.30 -5.24 -19.90
C LEU A 148 -0.48 -6.62 -20.55
N THR A 149 0.13 -7.65 -19.95
CA THR A 149 -0.10 -9.02 -20.35
C THR A 149 -1.53 -9.42 -19.98
N VAL A 150 -2.06 -10.43 -20.69
CA VAL A 150 -3.40 -10.97 -20.41
C VAL A 150 -3.51 -11.43 -18.95
N PHE A 151 -2.43 -11.95 -18.38
CA PHE A 151 -2.36 -12.35 -16.97
C PHE A 151 -2.48 -11.18 -16.00
N ILE A 152 -1.79 -10.06 -16.25
CA ILE A 152 -1.93 -8.84 -15.44
C ILE A 152 -3.37 -8.32 -15.52
N ALA A 153 -3.97 -8.28 -16.71
CA ALA A 153 -5.33 -7.79 -16.90
C ALA A 153 -6.38 -8.70 -16.20
N VAL A 154 -6.33 -10.01 -16.44
CA VAL A 154 -7.25 -10.99 -15.84
C VAL A 154 -7.04 -11.07 -14.33
N GLY A 155 -5.80 -11.17 -13.87
CA GLY A 155 -5.46 -11.22 -12.46
C GLY A 155 -5.93 -9.96 -11.72
N SER A 156 -5.71 -8.77 -12.28
CA SER A 156 -6.23 -7.51 -11.70
C SER A 156 -7.75 -7.49 -11.62
N LEU A 157 -8.46 -7.92 -12.66
CA LEU A 157 -9.93 -8.00 -12.66
C LEU A 157 -10.45 -8.97 -11.58
N VAL A 158 -9.82 -10.14 -11.47
CA VAL A 158 -10.18 -11.14 -10.46
C VAL A 158 -9.90 -10.61 -9.05
N THR A 159 -8.76 -9.94 -8.83
CA THR A 159 -8.45 -9.31 -7.55
C THR A 159 -9.50 -8.24 -7.21
N LEU A 160 -9.85 -7.35 -8.13
CA LEU A 160 -10.88 -6.32 -7.91
C LEU A 160 -12.25 -6.93 -7.58
N ALA A 161 -12.66 -8.00 -8.27
CA ALA A 161 -13.90 -8.73 -7.97
C ALA A 161 -13.87 -9.36 -6.58
N GLY A 162 -12.72 -9.90 -6.15
CA GLY A 162 -12.53 -10.47 -4.82
C GLY A 162 -12.67 -9.42 -3.73
N ILE A 163 -11.98 -8.28 -3.88
CA ILE A 163 -12.06 -7.17 -2.93
C ILE A 163 -13.52 -6.66 -2.86
N TYR A 164 -14.22 -6.53 -4.00
CA TYR A 164 -15.63 -6.11 -4.03
C TYR A 164 -16.54 -7.04 -3.21
N LEU A 165 -16.37 -8.36 -3.35
CA LEU A 165 -17.13 -9.35 -2.59
C LEU A 165 -16.84 -9.28 -1.08
N VAL A 166 -15.59 -9.03 -0.69
CA VAL A 166 -15.22 -8.83 0.73
C VAL A 166 -15.95 -7.60 1.28
N ASN A 167 -15.92 -6.47 0.58
CA ASN A 167 -16.61 -5.25 1.02
C ASN A 167 -18.11 -5.44 1.16
N SER A 168 -18.73 -6.00 0.13
CA SER A 168 -20.17 -6.26 0.09
C SER A 168 -20.61 -7.14 1.27
N ALA A 169 -19.80 -8.14 1.62
CA ALA A 169 -20.06 -8.99 2.78
C ALA A 169 -19.94 -8.22 4.10
N ILE A 170 -18.92 -7.38 4.27
CA ILE A 170 -18.70 -6.58 5.48
C ILE A 170 -19.82 -5.54 5.67
N ARG A 171 -20.25 -4.86 4.60
CA ARG A 171 -21.38 -3.93 4.64
C ARG A 171 -22.66 -4.60 5.12
N LYS A 172 -22.95 -5.80 4.61
CA LYS A 172 -24.13 -6.58 5.02
C LYS A 172 -24.12 -6.99 6.49
N ILE A 173 -22.94 -7.23 7.08
CA ILE A 173 -22.81 -7.57 8.51
C ILE A 173 -23.06 -6.34 9.39
N LYS A 174 -22.63 -5.16 8.95
CA LYS A 174 -22.77 -3.91 9.71
C LYS A 174 -24.19 -3.31 9.65
N SER A 175 -25.01 -3.74 8.70
CA SER A 175 -26.42 -3.32 8.53
C SER A 175 -27.42 -4.18 9.31
N ILE A 176 -26.94 -5.16 10.08
CA ILE A 176 -27.73 -6.05 10.97
C ILE A 176 -27.43 -5.62 12.40
#